data_AF-A0A183JKR9-F1
#
_entry.id   AF-A0A183JKR9-F1
#
_cell.length_a   1.000
_cell.length_b   1.000
_cell.length_c   1.000
_cell.angle_alpha   90.00
_cell.angle_beta   90.00
_cell.angle_gamma   90.00
#
_symmetry.space_group_name_H-M   'P 1'
#
loop_
_entity.id
_entity.type
_entity.pdbx_description
1 polymer ?
#
loop_
_entity_poly.entity_id
_entity_poly.type
_entity_poly.pdbx_seq_one_letter_code
_entity_poly.pdbx_strand_id
1 'polypeptide(L)'
;VSWIRNRFLRRPVEGSIPVYRIDVTDFLNSESPDIWNKTIIAPTVRLVYNELIKINDLLFENLKNNDYLKSLLDICPENSCPKAESLLLPKSFTESNNNNNSPFICSICSNRIFTQIDGWEAHLKSRSHQKRAAKYKKRLLIEKAMKNLSS
;
A
#
# COMPACT_ATOMS: atom_id res chain seq x y z
N VAL A 1 1.53 -7.15 1.93
CA VAL A 1 2.20 -5.96 1.34
C VAL A 1 1.26 -4.80 1.05
N SER A 2 0.05 -5.03 0.51
CA SER A 2 -0.89 -3.96 0.12
C SER A 2 -1.22 -2.97 1.24
N TRP A 3 -1.40 -3.43 2.48
CA TRP A 3 -1.64 -2.56 3.63
C TRP A 3 -0.47 -1.62 3.93
N ILE A 4 0.76 -2.14 3.93
CA ILE A 4 1.98 -1.35 4.16
C ILE A 4 2.07 -0.25 3.11
N ARG A 5 1.95 -0.62 1.83
CA ARG A 5 2.02 0.35 0.73
C ARG A 5 0.89 1.38 0.75
N ASN A 6 -0.35 0.92 0.93
CA ASN A 6 -1.53 1.76 0.72
C ASN A 6 -1.93 2.56 1.97
N ARG A 7 -1.47 2.17 3.16
CA ARG A 7 -1.90 2.78 4.43
C ARG A 7 -0.74 3.21 5.34
N PHE A 8 0.39 2.50 5.34
CA PHE A 8 1.54 2.89 6.16
C PHE A 8 2.41 3.91 5.43
N LEU A 9 2.85 3.62 4.19
CA LEU A 9 3.70 4.50 3.39
C LEU A 9 2.99 5.72 2.80
N ARG A 10 1.64 5.75 2.82
CA ARG A 10 0.80 6.85 2.30
C ARG A 10 0.37 7.88 3.33
N ARG A 11 0.89 7.81 4.56
CA ARG A 11 0.54 8.75 5.62
C ARG A 11 1.05 10.17 5.30
N PRO A 12 0.42 11.23 5.82
CA PRO A 12 0.93 12.59 5.71
C PRO A 12 2.39 12.68 6.18
N VAL A 13 3.20 13.47 5.46
CA VAL A 13 4.67 13.54 5.62
C VAL A 13 5.09 14.20 6.94
N GLU A 14 4.25 15.08 7.47
CA GLU A 14 4.54 15.86 8.67
C GLU A 14 4.62 14.95 9.92
N GLY A 15 5.80 14.90 10.54
CA GLY A 15 6.08 14.01 11.68
C GLY A 15 6.28 12.53 11.32
N SER A 16 6.42 12.17 10.04
CA SER A 16 6.65 10.79 9.63
C SER A 16 8.07 10.31 9.94
N ILE A 17 8.21 9.06 10.37
CA ILE A 17 9.50 8.41 10.64
C ILE A 17 10.02 7.83 9.31
N PRO A 18 11.31 7.96 8.97
CA PRO A 18 11.87 7.34 7.78
C PRO A 18 11.67 5.82 7.82
N VAL A 19 11.20 5.26 6.70
CA VAL A 19 10.96 3.82 6.55
C VAL A 19 12.02 3.27 5.62
N TYR A 20 12.65 2.15 5.98
CA TYR A 20 13.69 1.51 5.17
C TYR A 20 13.22 0.13 4.73
N ARG A 21 13.50 -0.24 3.48
CA ARG A 21 13.23 -1.56 2.96
C ARG A 21 14.49 -2.42 3.03
N ILE A 22 14.38 -3.57 3.67
CA ILE A 22 15.40 -4.62 3.64
C ILE A 22 14.91 -5.72 2.71
N ASP A 23 15.70 -6.04 1.69
CA ASP A 23 15.39 -7.14 0.78
C ASP A 23 15.85 -8.46 1.39
N VAL A 24 14.91 -9.39 1.53
CA VAL A 24 15.16 -10.74 2.09
C VAL A 24 15.06 -11.83 1.03
N THR A 25 14.87 -11.47 -0.24
CA THR A 25 14.62 -12.41 -1.34
C THR A 25 15.76 -13.41 -1.48
N ASP A 26 17.01 -12.93 -1.46
CA ASP A 26 18.20 -13.78 -1.57
C ASP A 26 18.34 -14.75 -0.40
N PHE A 27 17.95 -14.34 0.80
CA PHE A 27 17.94 -15.21 1.98
C PHE A 27 16.90 -16.33 1.84
N LEU A 28 15.67 -15.99 1.42
CA LEU A 28 14.59 -16.97 1.26
C LEU A 28 14.90 -18.03 0.19
N ASN A 29 15.74 -17.69 -0.78
CA ASN A 29 16.16 -18.60 -1.84
C ASN A 29 17.48 -19.32 -1.54
N SER A 30 18.08 -19.10 -0.37
CA SER A 30 19.37 -19.66 0.00
C SER A 30 19.26 -20.79 1.02
N GLU A 31 20.16 -21.75 0.91
CA GLU A 31 20.39 -22.79 1.92
C GLU A 31 21.52 -22.43 2.91
N SER A 32 22.22 -21.31 2.68
CA SER A 32 23.35 -20.87 3.52
C SER A 32 22.89 -19.97 4.67
N PRO A 33 23.21 -20.29 5.93
CA PRO A 33 22.93 -19.43 7.08
C PRO A 33 23.67 -18.08 7.01
N ASP A 34 24.81 -18.03 6.34
CA ASP A 34 25.70 -16.86 6.31
C ASP A 34 25.10 -15.69 5.51
N ILE A 35 24.16 -15.99 4.61
CA ILE A 35 23.46 -14.97 3.82
C ILE A 35 22.63 -14.05 4.70
N TRP A 36 22.07 -14.53 5.81
CA TRP A 36 21.30 -13.70 6.75
C TRP A 36 22.13 -12.53 7.28
N ASN A 37 23.37 -12.80 7.71
CA ASN A 37 24.25 -11.75 8.23
C ASN A 37 24.58 -10.72 7.15
N LYS A 38 24.80 -11.19 5.92
CA LYS A 38 25.21 -10.36 4.79
C LYS A 38 24.09 -9.48 4.24
N THR A 39 22.90 -10.03 4.03
CA THR A 39 21.81 -9.34 3.32
C THR A 39 20.84 -8.63 4.26
N ILE A 40 20.81 -9.00 5.55
CA ILE A 40 19.79 -8.52 6.49
C ILE A 40 20.41 -7.85 7.70
N ILE A 41 21.27 -8.55 8.45
CA ILE A 41 21.82 -7.99 9.71
C ILE A 41 22.75 -6.82 9.44
N ALA A 42 23.77 -6.99 8.59
CA ALA A 42 24.75 -5.94 8.32
C ALA A 42 24.09 -4.63 7.81
N PRO A 43 23.14 -4.66 6.83
CA PRO A 43 22.43 -3.46 6.41
C PRO A 43 21.57 -2.83 7.52
N THR A 44 20.91 -3.65 8.35
CA THR A 44 20.08 -3.16 9.46
C THR A 44 20.94 -2.50 10.54
N VAL A 45 22.05 -3.12 10.90
CA VAL A 45 23.01 -2.58 11.87
C VAL A 45 23.59 -1.27 11.37
N ARG A 46 23.95 -1.18 10.08
CA ARG A 46 24.41 0.08 9.49
C ARG A 46 23.39 1.22 9.63
N LEU A 47 22.11 0.94 9.39
CA LEU A 47 21.04 1.95 9.56
C LEU A 47 20.97 2.47 10.99
N VAL A 48 20.88 1.57 11.95
CA VAL A 48 20.79 1.93 13.38
C VAL A 48 22.05 2.67 13.83
N TYR A 49 23.22 2.18 13.42
CA TYR A 49 24.52 2.79 13.71
C TYR A 49 24.58 4.25 13.23
N ASN A 50 24.15 4.52 11.99
CA ASN A 50 24.16 5.86 11.43
C ASN A 50 23.22 6.83 12.18
N GLU A 51 22.06 6.37 12.67
CA GLU A 51 21.18 7.21 13.48
C GLU A 51 21.73 7.42 14.90
N LEU A 52 22.33 6.40 15.52
CA LEU A 52 22.92 6.51 16.84
C LEU A 52 24.11 7.48 16.88
N ILE A 53 24.95 7.52 15.83
CA ILE A 53 26.04 8.51 15.72
C ILE A 53 25.51 9.93 15.82
N LYS A 54 24.37 10.23 15.21
CA LYS A 54 23.80 11.59 15.19
C LYS A 54 23.37 12.06 16.58
N ILE A 55 22.98 11.12 17.45
CA ILE A 55 22.46 11.41 18.78
C ILE A 55 23.61 11.71 19.78
N ASN A 56 24.86 11.41 19.43
CA ASN A 56 26.08 11.68 20.21
C ASN A 56 25.96 11.25 21.69
N ASP A 57 25.54 10.01 21.91
CA ASP A 57 25.28 9.43 23.24
C ASP A 57 26.53 8.73 23.80
N LEU A 58 26.77 8.87 25.11
CA LEU A 58 27.88 8.21 25.85
C LEU A 58 27.83 6.68 25.76
N LEU A 59 26.65 6.09 25.56
CA LEU A 59 26.49 4.66 25.33
C LEU A 59 27.17 4.18 24.03
N PHE A 60 27.34 5.08 23.06
CA PHE A 60 27.87 4.75 21.73
C PHE A 60 29.39 4.54 21.73
N GLU A 61 30.14 5.20 22.63
CA GLU A 61 31.60 5.05 22.70
C GLU A 61 32.01 3.60 23.04
N ASN A 62 31.25 2.91 23.89
CA ASN A 62 31.51 1.51 24.23
C ASN A 62 31.27 0.57 23.04
N LEU A 63 30.36 0.93 22.13
CA LEU A 63 30.03 0.13 20.96
C LEU A 63 31.10 0.22 19.87
N LYS A 64 31.77 1.37 19.71
CA LYS A 64 32.82 1.58 18.69
C LYS A 64 33.96 0.56 18.75
N ASN A 65 34.24 0.01 19.93
CA ASN A 65 35.35 -0.93 20.15
C ASN A 65 34.96 -2.40 19.94
N ASN A 66 33.71 -2.70 19.57
CA ASN A 66 33.26 -4.06 19.38
C ASN A 66 33.68 -4.63 18.00
N ASP A 67 34.47 -5.70 17.99
CA ASP A 67 34.99 -6.31 16.75
C ASP A 67 33.90 -6.95 15.88
N TYR A 68 32.85 -7.49 16.49
CA TYR A 68 31.71 -8.05 15.76
C TYR A 68 30.88 -6.94 15.09
N LEU A 69 30.70 -5.79 15.76
CA LEU A 69 30.06 -4.63 15.15
C LEU A 69 30.88 -4.13 13.95
N LYS A 70 32.20 -4.01 14.10
CA LYS A 70 33.09 -3.62 12.99
C LYS A 70 32.96 -4.57 11.81
N SER A 71 32.99 -5.89 12.04
CA SER A 71 32.84 -6.85 10.95
C SER A 71 31.50 -6.74 10.22
N LEU A 72 30.40 -6.47 10.93
CA LEU A 72 29.10 -6.21 10.30
C LEU A 72 29.08 -4.90 9.51
N LEU A 73 29.73 -3.84 10.02
CA LEU A 73 29.86 -2.57 9.30
C LEU A 73 30.74 -2.70 8.05
N ASP A 74 31.76 -3.56 8.07
CA ASP A 74 32.60 -3.84 6.92
C ASP A 74 31.83 -4.61 5.82
N ILE A 75 30.91 -5.51 6.21
CA ILE A 75 30.04 -6.23 5.28
C ILE A 75 29.08 -5.26 4.55
N CYS A 76 28.57 -4.23 5.24
CA CYS A 76 27.70 -3.22 4.66
C CYS A 76 28.34 -1.82 4.81
N PRO A 77 29.18 -1.39 3.85
CA PRO A 77 29.78 -0.06 3.86
C PRO A 77 28.73 1.04 3.64
N GLU A 78 29.09 2.28 3.94
CA GLU A 78 28.16 3.42 3.94
C GLU A 78 27.50 3.69 2.58
N ASN A 79 28.25 3.48 1.49
CA ASN A 79 27.74 3.58 0.11
C ASN A 79 26.72 2.49 -0.25
N SER A 80 26.70 1.38 0.50
CA SER A 80 25.77 0.26 0.36
C SER A 80 24.62 0.32 1.38
N CYS A 81 24.53 1.40 2.16
CA CYS A 81 23.48 1.58 3.16
C CYS A 81 22.09 1.65 2.49
N PRO A 82 21.08 0.93 3.01
CA PRO A 82 19.72 1.02 2.50
C PRO A 82 19.21 2.46 2.54
N LYS A 83 18.59 2.88 1.43
CA LYS A 83 17.99 4.21 1.35
C LYS A 83 16.59 4.21 1.94
N ALA A 84 16.19 5.35 2.49
CA ALA A 84 14.81 5.53 2.93
C ALA A 84 13.86 5.30 1.75
N GLU A 85 12.84 4.48 1.97
CA GLU A 85 11.76 4.24 1.03
C GLU A 85 11.00 5.54 0.84
N SER A 86 10.86 5.97 -0.41
CA SER A 86 10.07 7.15 -0.73
C SER A 86 8.65 6.95 -0.23
N LEU A 87 8.21 7.79 0.71
CA LEU A 87 6.81 7.85 1.06
C LEU A 87 6.03 8.07 -0.23
N LEU A 88 5.07 7.19 -0.47
CA LEU A 88 4.16 7.42 -1.57
C LEU A 88 3.38 8.64 -1.14
N LEU A 89 3.71 9.79 -1.74
CA LEU A 89 2.79 10.92 -1.77
C LEU A 89 1.42 10.30 -1.99
N PRO A 90 0.41 10.65 -1.16
CA PRO A 90 -0.96 10.35 -1.51
C PRO A 90 -1.03 10.67 -2.99
N LYS A 91 -1.37 9.67 -3.85
CA LYS A 91 -1.81 9.98 -5.22
C LYS A 91 -2.65 11.20 -4.98
N SER A 92 -2.24 12.34 -5.55
CA SER A 92 -2.91 13.60 -5.28
C SER A 92 -4.36 13.20 -5.24
N PHE A 93 -5.01 13.47 -4.11
CA PHE A 93 -6.44 13.61 -4.23
C PHE A 93 -6.50 14.68 -5.32
N THR A 94 -6.62 14.26 -6.57
CA THR A 94 -7.67 14.76 -7.40
C THR A 94 -8.88 14.56 -6.48
N GLU A 95 -9.08 15.53 -5.58
CA GLU A 95 -10.13 16.50 -5.78
C GLU A 95 -10.37 16.61 -7.28
N SER A 96 -10.97 15.53 -7.80
CA SER A 96 -11.95 15.66 -8.81
C SER A 96 -12.89 16.65 -8.15
N ASN A 97 -12.71 17.91 -8.54
CA ASN A 97 -13.68 18.97 -8.46
C ASN A 97 -14.93 18.50 -9.24
N ASN A 98 -15.48 17.36 -8.85
CA ASN A 98 -16.75 16.83 -9.29
C ASN A 98 -17.72 17.11 -8.15
N ASN A 99 -17.81 18.40 -7.82
CA ASN A 99 -19.10 18.95 -7.47
C ASN A 99 -20.07 18.47 -8.54
N ASN A 100 -21.14 17.82 -8.06
CA ASN A 100 -22.35 17.39 -8.76
C ASN A 100 -22.34 15.95 -9.29
N ASN A 101 -22.29 14.93 -8.41
CA ASN A 101 -23.14 13.71 -8.45
C ASN A 101 -22.65 12.52 -7.60
N SER A 102 -21.88 12.73 -6.53
CA SER A 102 -21.71 11.72 -5.47
C SER A 102 -22.73 11.99 -4.36
N PRO A 103 -23.44 10.99 -3.81
CA PRO A 103 -23.26 9.55 -4.01
C PRO A 103 -23.95 8.97 -5.25
N PHE A 104 -23.28 8.05 -5.96
CA PHE A 104 -23.88 7.25 -7.04
C PHE A 104 -24.59 6.02 -6.46
N ILE A 105 -25.87 5.84 -6.78
CA ILE A 105 -26.70 4.78 -6.19
C ILE A 105 -27.25 3.85 -7.27
N CYS A 106 -26.98 2.55 -7.15
CA CYS A 106 -27.51 1.55 -8.06
C CYS A 106 -28.83 0.97 -7.55
N SER A 107 -29.96 1.41 -8.11
CA SER A 107 -31.29 0.88 -7.78
C SER A 107 -31.47 -0.62 -8.12
N ILE A 108 -30.74 -1.14 -9.10
CA ILE A 108 -30.81 -2.54 -9.54
C ILE A 108 -30.09 -3.48 -8.55
N CYS A 109 -29.09 -2.97 -7.82
CA CYS A 109 -28.23 -3.75 -6.93
C CYS A 109 -28.49 -3.41 -5.46
N SER A 110 -29.76 -3.35 -5.06
CA SER A 110 -30.17 -3.09 -3.67
C SER A 110 -29.60 -1.78 -3.13
N ASN A 111 -29.71 -0.72 -3.95
CA ASN A 111 -29.29 0.65 -3.61
C ASN A 111 -27.82 0.74 -3.19
N ARG A 112 -26.94 -0.08 -3.78
CA ARG A 112 -25.50 -0.02 -3.50
C ARG A 112 -24.95 1.37 -3.83
N ILE A 113 -24.22 1.95 -2.88
CA ILE A 113 -23.70 3.32 -2.91
C ILE A 113 -22.22 3.32 -3.29
N PHE A 114 -21.83 4.25 -4.16
CA PHE A 114 -20.45 4.48 -4.57
C PHE A 114 -20.12 5.96 -4.38
N THR A 115 -18.97 6.21 -3.74
CA THR A 115 -18.48 7.57 -3.47
C THR A 115 -17.55 8.10 -4.57
N GLN A 116 -17.08 7.21 -5.45
CA GLN A 116 -16.12 7.48 -6.53
C GLN A 116 -16.69 7.01 -7.87
N ILE A 117 -16.52 7.82 -8.91
CA ILE A 117 -17.03 7.52 -10.27
C ILE A 117 -16.39 6.26 -10.86
N ASP A 118 -15.10 6.04 -10.66
CA ASP A 118 -14.41 4.83 -11.15
C ASP A 118 -15.02 3.55 -10.57
N GLY A 119 -15.38 3.60 -9.28
CA GLY A 119 -16.06 2.50 -8.60
C GLY A 119 -17.47 2.26 -9.15
N TRP A 120 -18.19 3.34 -9.48
CA TRP A 120 -19.50 3.29 -10.13
C TRP A 120 -19.43 2.67 -11.54
N GLU A 121 -18.49 3.12 -12.38
CA GLU A 121 -18.34 2.58 -13.74
C GLU A 121 -17.92 1.10 -13.74
N ALA A 122 -16.96 0.75 -12.88
CA ALA A 122 -16.53 -0.64 -12.73
C ALA A 122 -17.70 -1.53 -12.26
N HIS A 123 -18.56 -1.01 -11.38
CA HIS A 123 -19.78 -1.69 -10.97
C HIS A 123 -20.73 -1.94 -12.14
N LEU A 124 -21.01 -0.93 -12.98
CA LEU A 124 -21.90 -1.07 -14.13
C LEU A 124 -21.39 -2.10 -15.15
N LYS A 125 -20.06 -2.20 -15.32
CA LYS A 125 -19.40 -3.18 -16.20
C LYS A 125 -19.32 -4.59 -15.60
N SER A 126 -19.63 -4.78 -14.32
CA SER A 126 -19.49 -6.07 -13.64
C SER A 126 -20.52 -7.10 -14.14
N ARG A 127 -20.10 -8.37 -14.29
CA ARG A 127 -20.97 -9.49 -14.68
C ARG A 127 -22.20 -9.63 -13.78
N SER A 128 -22.03 -9.39 -12.48
CA SER A 128 -23.12 -9.46 -11.50
C SER A 128 -24.17 -8.38 -11.74
N HIS A 129 -23.76 -7.14 -12.00
CA HIS A 129 -24.67 -6.05 -12.33
C HIS A 129 -25.41 -6.34 -13.63
N GLN A 130 -24.70 -6.76 -14.69
CA GLN A 130 -25.28 -7.07 -15.99
C GLN A 130 -26.39 -8.13 -15.89
N LYS A 131 -26.17 -9.23 -15.15
CA LYS A 131 -27.19 -10.27 -14.92
C LYS A 131 -28.44 -9.71 -14.24
N ARG A 132 -28.27 -8.88 -13.21
CA ARG A 132 -29.39 -8.26 -12.48
C ARG A 132 -30.13 -7.25 -13.34
N ALA A 133 -29.40 -6.44 -14.12
CA ALA A 133 -29.97 -5.45 -15.03
C ALA A 133 -30.78 -6.10 -16.15
N ALA A 134 -30.29 -7.20 -16.74
CA ALA A 134 -31.04 -7.97 -17.73
C ALA A 134 -32.36 -8.54 -17.14
N LYS A 135 -32.30 -9.12 -15.93
CA LYS A 135 -33.49 -9.61 -15.23
C LYS A 135 -34.49 -8.49 -14.92
N TYR A 136 -34.00 -7.33 -14.51
CA TYR A 136 -34.82 -6.15 -14.22
C TYR A 136 -35.53 -5.63 -15.48
N LYS A 137 -34.81 -5.47 -16.61
CA LYS A 137 -35.38 -5.06 -17.90
C LYS A 137 -36.49 -6.00 -18.36
N LYS A 138 -36.28 -7.33 -18.25
CA LYS A 138 -37.29 -8.33 -18.62
C LYS A 138 -38.58 -8.15 -17.80
N ARG A 139 -38.47 -7.90 -16.49
CA ARG A 139 -39.63 -7.67 -15.61
C ARG A 139 -40.40 -6.41 -16.00
N LEU A 140 -39.71 -5.32 -16.29
CA LEU A 140 -40.35 -4.06 -16.73
C LEU A 140 -41.13 -4.22 -18.03
N LEU A 141 -40.59 -4.96 -19.00
CA LEU A 141 -41.29 -5.24 -20.26
C LEU A 141 -42.57 -6.04 -20.03
N ILE A 142 -42.52 -7.06 -19.17
CA ILE A 142 -43.70 -7.86 -18.81
C ILE A 142 -44.74 -6.98 -18.13
N GLU A 143 -44.35 -6.17 -17.15
CA GLU A 143 -45.28 -5.28 -16.43
C GLU A 143 -45.95 -4.27 -17.37
N LYS A 144 -45.18 -3.70 -18.32
CA LYS A 144 -45.72 -2.77 -19.32
C LYS A 144 -46.71 -3.47 -20.27
N ALA A 145 -46.40 -4.69 -20.71
CA ALA A 145 -47.32 -5.48 -21.54
C ALA A 145 -48.61 -5.83 -20.79
N MET A 146 -48.53 -6.17 -19.50
CA MET A 146 -49.70 -6.45 -18.66
C MET A 146 -50.59 -5.22 -18.47
N LYS A 147 -50.00 -4.04 -18.22
CA LYS A 147 -50.74 -2.78 -18.07
C LYS A 147 -51.48 -2.35 -19.35
N ASN A 148 -50.89 -2.63 -20.51
CA ASN A 148 -51.51 -2.34 -21.80
C ASN A 148 -52.66 -3.29 -22.17
N LEU A 149 -52.76 -4.47 -21.53
CA LEU A 149 -53.87 -5.41 -21.73
C LEU A 149 -55.06 -5.14 -20.78
N SER A 150 -54.82 -4.37 -19.71
CA SER A 150 -55.84 -4.00 -18.72
C SER A 150 -56.45 -2.60 -18.93
N SER A 151 -56.08 -1.90 -20.01
CA SER A 151 -56.62 -0.60 -20.44
C SER A 151 -57.45 -0.76 -21.69
#